data_AF-X1L1I7-F1
#
_entry.id   AF-X1L1I7-F1
#
_cell.length_a   1.000
_cell.length_b   1.000
_cell.length_c   1.000
_cell.angle_alpha   90.00
_cell.angle_beta   90.00
_cell.angle_gamma   90.00
#
_symmetry.space_group_name_H-M   'P 1'
#
loop_
_entity.id
_entity.type
_entity.pdbx_description
1 polymer ?
#
loop_
_entity_poly.entity_id
_entity_poly.type
_entity_poly.pdbx_seq_one_letter_code
_entity_poly.pdbx_strand_id
1 'polypeptide(L)' 'MRFGLDDGITHTLEEVGQVFGVTRERIRQIEAKSLERIREHRKLKKLKGY' A
#
# COMPACT_ATOMS: atom_id res chain seq x y z
N MET A 1 2.96 -5.72 -5.66
CA MET A 1 2.54 -4.68 -6.64
C MET A 1 2.62 -3.19 -6.21
N ARG A 2 3.25 -2.80 -5.09
CA ARG A 2 3.87 -1.45 -4.98
C ARG A 2 5.17 -1.47 -4.19
N PHE A 3 5.27 -2.41 -3.26
CA PHE A 3 6.51 -2.75 -2.54
C PHE A 3 7.14 -4.06 -3.04
N GLY A 4 6.81 -4.53 -4.25
CA GLY A 4 7.35 -5.80 -4.76
C GLY A 4 6.92 -7.07 -4.01
N LEU A 5 5.97 -7.00 -3.07
CA LEU A 5 5.55 -8.13 -2.21
C LEU A 5 4.87 -9.33 -2.92
N ASP A 6 4.71 -9.28 -4.24
CA ASP A 6 3.95 -10.27 -5.02
C ASP A 6 4.82 -10.80 -6.18
N ASP A 7 5.44 -9.88 -6.93
CA ASP A 7 6.27 -10.20 -8.12
C ASP A 7 7.73 -9.70 -8.02
N GLY A 8 8.15 -9.14 -6.89
CA GLY A 8 9.49 -8.54 -6.73
C GLY A 8 9.68 -7.17 -7.41
N ILE A 9 8.74 -6.74 -8.26
CA ILE A 9 8.80 -5.46 -8.97
C ILE A 9 8.01 -4.35 -8.26
N THR A 10 8.67 -3.22 -8.07
CA THR A 10 8.14 -2.00 -7.47
C THR A 10 7.44 -1.18 -8.55
N HIS A 11 6.12 -1.29 -8.69
CA HIS A 11 5.38 -0.46 -9.65
C HIS A 11 5.19 0.96 -9.14
N THR A 12 5.30 1.93 -10.05
CA THR A 12 5.00 3.33 -9.76
C THR A 12 3.50 3.55 -9.57
N LEU A 13 3.13 4.66 -8.92
CA LEU A 13 1.72 5.05 -8.76
C LEU A 13 0.98 5.18 -10.11
N GLU A 14 1.70 5.54 -11.16
CA GLU A 14 1.15 5.72 -12.50
C GLU A 14 0.87 4.38 -13.19
N GLU A 15 1.81 3.42 -13.11
CA GLU A 15 1.60 2.06 -13.62
C GLU A 15 0.44 1.36 -12.90
N VAL A 16 0.37 1.47 -11.57
CA VAL A 16 -0.75 0.92 -10.81
C VAL A 16 -2.06 1.62 -11.20
N GLY A 17 -2.03 2.94 -11.44
CA GLY A 17 -3.20 3.67 -11.95
C GLY A 17 -3.68 3.12 -13.30
N GLN A 18 -2.78 2.87 -14.25
CA GLN A 18 -3.11 2.32 -15.56
C GLN A 18 -3.68 0.90 -15.47
N VAL A 19 -3.08 0.01 -14.68
CA VAL A 19 -3.55 -1.39 -14.52
C VAL A 19 -4.96 -1.44 -13.93
N PHE A 20 -5.25 -0.58 -12.95
CA PHE A 20 -6.55 -0.54 -12.27
C PHE A 20 -7.56 0.40 -12.94
N GLY A 21 -7.19 1.10 -14.03
CA GLY A 21 -8.05 2.07 -14.70
C GLY A 21 -8.44 3.26 -13.84
N VAL A 22 -7.61 3.63 -12.85
CA VAL A 22 -7.87 4.71 -11.89
C VAL A 22 -6.77 5.75 -11.91
N THR A 23 -7.09 6.95 -11.43
CA THR A 23 -6.12 8.05 -11.39
C THR A 23 -5.02 7.80 -10.35
N ARG A 24 -3.85 8.40 -10.59
CA ARG A 24 -2.71 8.40 -9.66
C ARG A 24 -3.10 8.81 -8.23
N GLU A 25 -3.93 9.84 -8.09
CA GLU A 25 -4.42 10.34 -6.80
C GLU A 25 -5.29 9.28 -6.09
N ARG A 26 -6.08 8.51 -6.84
CA ARG A 26 -6.90 7.44 -6.26
C ARG A 26 -6.03 6.33 -5.66
N ILE A 27 -4.96 5.92 -6.33
CA ILE A 27 -3.99 4.94 -5.79
C ILE A 27 -3.30 5.50 -4.53
N ARG A 28 -2.93 6.78 -4.54
CA ARG A 28 -2.32 7.45 -3.37
C ARG A 28 -3.25 7.43 -2.15
N GLN A 29 -4.55 7.71 -2.34
CA GLN A 29 -5.55 7.66 -1.27
C GLN A 29 -5.72 6.24 -0.72
N ILE A 30 -5.77 5.23 -1.61
CA ILE A 30 -5.90 3.83 -1.20
C ILE A 30 -4.68 3.39 -0.40
N GLU A 31 -3.47 3.78 -0.80
CA GLU A 31 -2.26 3.50 0.00
C GLU A 31 -2.33 4.14 1.38
N ALA A 32 -2.64 5.44 1.47
CA ALA A 32 -2.71 6.14 2.75
C ALA A 32 -3.72 5.48 3.70
N LYS A 33 -4.90 5.14 3.20
CA LYS A 33 -5.94 4.43 3.97
C LYS A 33 -5.53 3.03 4.38
N SER A 34 -4.77 2.33 3.53
CA SER A 34 -4.26 0.99 3.84
C SER A 34 -3.19 1.05 4.94
N LEU A 35 -2.27 2.00 4.85
CA LEU A 35 -1.24 2.23 5.88
C LEU A 35 -1.84 2.65 7.23
N GLU A 36 -2.87 3.48 7.21
CA GLU A 36 -3.63 3.87 8.41
C GLU A 36 -4.29 2.65 9.05
N ARG A 37 -5.02 1.84 8.27
CA ARG A 37 -5.62 0.59 8.75
C ARG A 37 -4.60 -0.40 9.30
N ILE A 38 -3.43 -0.51 8.67
CA ILE A 38 -2.34 -1.34 9.16
C ILE A 38 -1.85 -0.81 10.52
N ARG A 39 -1.59 0.50 10.66
CA ARG A 39 -1.18 1.12 11.92
C ARG A 39 -2.19 0.92 13.05
N GLU A 40 -3.48 0.99 12.76
CA GLU A 40 -4.56 0.77 13.73
C GLU A 40 -4.77 -0.70 14.06
N HIS A 41 -4.29 -1.62 13.23
CA HIS A 41 -4.45 -3.05 13.46
C HIS A 41 -3.65 -3.46 14.71
N ARG A 42 -4.38 -3.90 15.75
CA ARG A 42 -3.84 -4.31 17.07
C ARG A 42 -2.66 -5.29 17.04
N LYS A 43 -2.42 -6.00 15.92
CA LYS A 43 -1.26 -6.89 15.72
C LYS A 43 0.08 -6.16 15.74
N LEU A 44 0.17 -4.88 15.32
CA LEU A 44 1.43 -4.12 15.34
C LEU A 44 1.83 -3.63 16.75
N LYS A 45 0.88 -3.52 17.69
CA LYS A 45 1.20 -3.27 19.11
C LYS A 45 2.03 -4.41 19.73
N LYS A 46 1.97 -5.62 19.17
CA LYS A 46 2.77 -6.78 19.62
C LYS A 46 4.21 -6.77 19.09
N LEU A 47 4.51 -5.93 18.09
CA LEU A 47 5.84 -5.87 17.46
C LEU A 47 6.72 -4.72 17.99
N LYS A 48 6.16 -3.78 18.75
CA LYS A 48 6.91 -2.66 19.36
C LYS A 48 7.57 -3.00 20.69
N GLY A 49 7.49 -4.26 21.12
CA GLY A 49 7.94 -4.74 22.43
C GLY A 49 8.95 -5.90 22.37
N TYR A 50 9.71 -6.02 21.28
CA TYR A 50 10.89 -6.89 21.20
C TYR A 50 12.07 -6.06 20.69
#